data_AF-A0AAW6HSJ8-F1
#
_entry.id   AF-A0AAW6HSJ8-F1
#
_cell.length_a   1.000
_cell.length_b   1.000
_cell.length_c   1.000
_cell.angle_alpha   90.00
_cell.angle_beta   90.00
_cell.angle_gamma   90.00
#
_symmetry.space_group_name_H-M   'P 1'
#
loop_
_entity.id
_entity.type
_entity.pdbx_description
1 polymer ?
#
loop_
_entity_poly.entity_id
_entity_poly.type
_entity_poly.pdbx_seq_one_letter_code
_entity_poly.pdbx_strand_id
1 'polypeptide(L)'
;MNNIIDINKAIDKYYWYAFKVASKIFYNYYSSLPFESSDLHQISALAIIDGSKRFDPSKNDNFDAYIRKYVSLYIISIFKKETTNKRKILNYISDKEDVPPVCHKSPEYYLRLDEVRQEIRIILKKFKPNQRKIIVEFLQGSRICDIVKEHKLDKHRVSYAINKFKNEIINNDLIKSSLNY
;
A
#
# COMPACT_ATOMS: atom_id res chain seq x y z
N MET A 1 10.17 -26.72 -20.48
CA MET A 1 9.43 -25.81 -21.39
C MET A 1 9.14 -24.54 -20.62
N ASN A 2 9.84 -23.45 -20.94
CA ASN A 2 9.62 -22.16 -20.27
C ASN A 2 8.27 -21.59 -20.73
N ASN A 3 7.27 -21.60 -19.85
CA ASN A 3 6.06 -20.80 -20.04
C ASN A 3 6.46 -19.33 -19.89
N ILE A 4 6.94 -18.75 -20.99
CA ILE A 4 7.19 -17.31 -21.07
C ILE A 4 5.81 -16.65 -21.01
N ILE A 5 5.48 -16.07 -19.86
CA ILE A 5 4.32 -15.20 -19.76
C ILE A 5 4.51 -14.09 -20.79
N ASP A 6 3.55 -13.96 -21.70
CA ASP A 6 3.52 -12.88 -22.66
C ASP A 6 3.33 -11.57 -21.90
N ILE A 7 4.43 -10.81 -21.77
CA ILE A 7 4.49 -9.57 -21.00
C ILE A 7 3.49 -8.56 -21.58
N ASN A 8 3.28 -8.53 -22.89
CA ASN A 8 2.35 -7.60 -23.52
C ASN A 8 0.92 -7.92 -23.11
N LYS A 9 0.53 -9.20 -23.13
CA LYS A 9 -0.80 -9.63 -22.62
C LYS A 9 -0.97 -9.35 -21.14
N ALA A 10 0.08 -9.50 -20.34
CA ALA A 10 0.03 -9.16 -18.92
C ALA A 10 -0.14 -7.65 -18.71
N ILE A 11 0.57 -6.81 -19.46
CA ILE A 11 0.39 -5.36 -19.43
C ILE A 11 -1.04 -5.02 -19.80
N ASP A 12 -1.56 -5.47 -20.94
CA ASP A 12 -2.91 -5.16 -21.40
C ASP A 12 -3.99 -5.52 -20.36
N LYS A 13 -3.83 -6.69 -19.71
CA LYS A 13 -4.79 -7.18 -18.71
C LYS A 13 -4.70 -6.42 -17.37
N TYR A 14 -3.50 -6.07 -16.91
CA TYR A 14 -3.30 -5.54 -15.54
C TYR A 14 -2.99 -4.06 -15.45
N TYR A 15 -2.74 -3.39 -16.58
CA TYR A 15 -2.30 -2.00 -16.60
C TYR A 15 -3.22 -1.08 -15.80
N TRP A 16 -4.52 -1.11 -16.08
CA TRP A 16 -5.50 -0.27 -15.38
C TRP A 16 -5.63 -0.60 -13.89
N TYR A 17 -5.44 -1.87 -13.52
CA TYR A 17 -5.37 -2.26 -12.13
C TYR A 17 -4.14 -1.65 -11.44
N ALA A 18 -2.97 -1.78 -12.05
CA ALA A 18 -1.72 -1.22 -11.53
C ALA A 18 -1.79 0.30 -11.41
N PHE A 19 -2.30 0.98 -12.44
CA PHE A 19 -2.47 2.43 -12.45
C PHE A 19 -3.45 2.92 -11.40
N LYS A 20 -4.57 2.21 -11.21
CA LYS A 20 -5.53 2.52 -10.14
C LYS A 20 -4.87 2.39 -8.77
N VAL A 21 -4.05 1.37 -8.56
CA VAL A 21 -3.31 1.15 -7.31
C VAL A 21 -2.27 2.25 -7.09
N ALA A 22 -1.47 2.57 -8.11
CA ALA A 22 -0.47 3.65 -8.07
C ALA A 22 -1.09 5.00 -7.74
N SER A 23 -2.15 5.37 -8.46
CA SER A 23 -2.90 6.60 -8.23
C SER A 23 -3.47 6.66 -6.82
N LYS A 24 -4.10 5.56 -6.37
CA LYS A 24 -4.72 5.49 -5.05
C LYS A 24 -3.70 5.67 -3.93
N ILE A 25 -2.55 5.00 -4.03
CA ILE A 25 -1.49 5.11 -3.03
C ILE A 25 -0.87 6.51 -3.06
N PHE A 26 -0.53 7.02 -4.25
CA PHE A 26 0.08 8.32 -4.42
C PHE A 26 -0.79 9.45 -3.83
N TYR A 27 -2.03 9.58 -4.30
CA TYR A 27 -2.87 10.70 -3.91
C TYR A 27 -3.34 10.65 -2.44
N ASN A 28 -3.35 9.48 -1.81
CA ASN A 28 -3.77 9.34 -0.41
C ASN A 28 -2.63 9.54 0.60
N TYR A 29 -1.42 9.10 0.25
CA TYR A 29 -0.33 8.98 1.22
C TYR A 29 0.92 9.78 0.82
N TYR A 30 1.08 10.10 -0.47
CA TYR A 30 2.34 10.60 -1.02
C TYR A 30 2.15 11.77 -2.00
N SER A 31 1.01 12.47 -1.97
CA SER A 31 0.68 13.56 -2.91
C SER A 31 1.61 14.77 -2.83
N SER A 32 2.48 14.82 -1.83
CA SER A 32 3.54 15.84 -1.66
C SER A 32 4.86 15.46 -2.35
N LEU A 33 4.96 14.26 -2.93
CA LEU A 33 6.07 13.89 -3.78
C LEU A 33 5.88 14.47 -5.20
N PRO A 34 6.96 14.84 -5.90
CA PRO A 34 6.90 15.48 -7.21
C PRO A 34 6.69 14.44 -8.31
N PHE A 35 5.72 13.55 -8.14
CA PHE A 35 5.34 12.59 -9.18
C PHE A 35 4.28 13.22 -10.07
N GLU A 36 4.50 13.11 -11.37
CA GLU A 36 3.53 13.44 -12.39
C GLU A 36 2.66 12.22 -12.74
N SER A 37 1.58 12.45 -13.47
CA SER A 37 0.73 11.35 -13.96
C SER A 37 1.51 10.36 -14.82
N SER A 38 2.45 10.87 -15.63
CA SER A 38 3.38 10.08 -16.46
C SER A 38 4.17 9.07 -15.64
N ASP A 39 4.67 9.47 -14.47
CA ASP A 39 5.43 8.59 -13.58
C ASP A 39 4.55 7.47 -13.02
N LEU A 40 3.29 7.75 -12.69
CA LEU A 40 2.35 6.72 -12.24
C LEU A 40 2.09 5.68 -13.33
N HIS A 41 2.02 6.10 -14.60
CA HIS A 41 1.92 5.19 -15.74
C HIS A 41 3.18 4.31 -15.87
N GLN A 42 4.37 4.90 -15.73
CA GLN A 42 5.64 4.18 -15.81
C GLN A 42 5.80 3.16 -14.67
N ILE A 43 5.57 3.57 -13.43
CA ILE A 43 5.62 2.68 -12.25
C ILE A 43 4.67 1.50 -12.43
N SER A 44 3.48 1.74 -12.97
CA SER A 44 2.47 0.71 -13.20
C SER A 44 2.94 -0.32 -14.23
N ALA A 45 3.51 0.13 -15.35
CA ALA A 45 4.06 -0.77 -16.36
C ALA A 45 5.26 -1.56 -15.83
N LEU A 46 6.19 -0.91 -15.13
CA LEU A 46 7.37 -1.55 -14.54
C LEU A 46 6.99 -2.62 -13.53
N ALA A 47 6.00 -2.36 -12.68
CA ALA A 47 5.52 -3.33 -11.70
C ALA A 47 4.99 -4.61 -12.35
N ILE A 48 4.29 -4.50 -13.48
CA ILE A 48 3.75 -5.64 -14.22
C ILE A 48 4.87 -6.40 -14.93
N ILE A 49 5.80 -5.68 -15.59
CA ILE A 49 6.93 -6.28 -16.30
C ILE A 49 7.80 -7.08 -15.32
N ASP A 50 8.19 -6.45 -14.22
CA ASP A 50 9.06 -7.07 -13.22
C ASP A 50 8.35 -8.23 -12.50
N GLY A 51 7.06 -8.07 -12.17
CA GLY A 51 6.25 -9.15 -11.62
C GLY A 51 6.16 -10.35 -12.56
N SER A 52 5.87 -10.11 -13.84
CA SER A 52 5.75 -11.16 -14.87
C SER A 52 7.06 -11.92 -15.08
N LYS A 53 8.20 -11.22 -15.07
CA LYS A 53 9.53 -11.84 -15.17
C LYS A 53 9.90 -12.71 -13.96
N ARG A 54 9.38 -12.37 -12.78
CA ARG A 54 9.69 -13.07 -11.52
C ARG A 54 8.71 -14.19 -11.19
N PHE A 55 7.62 -14.30 -11.93
CA PHE A 55 6.66 -15.37 -11.70
C PHE A 55 7.25 -16.72 -12.04
N ASP A 56 7.12 -17.66 -11.11
CA ASP A 56 7.57 -19.02 -11.24
C ASP A 56 6.36 -19.96 -11.17
N PRO A 57 5.89 -20.50 -12.31
CA PRO A 57 4.73 -21.39 -12.35
C PRO A 57 4.90 -22.66 -11.51
N SER A 58 6.14 -23.05 -11.19
CA SER A 58 6.41 -24.23 -10.35
C SER A 58 6.10 -23.98 -8.86
N LYS A 59 6.09 -22.71 -8.44
CA LYS A 59 5.86 -22.31 -7.04
C LYS A 59 4.46 -21.75 -6.81
N ASN A 60 3.79 -21.31 -7.86
CA ASN A 60 2.46 -20.71 -7.79
C ASN A 60 1.75 -20.94 -9.12
N ASP A 61 0.58 -21.55 -9.09
CA ASP A 61 -0.26 -21.81 -10.27
C ASP A 61 -1.19 -20.63 -10.63
N ASN A 62 -1.35 -19.67 -9.71
CA ASN A 62 -2.27 -18.54 -9.86
C ASN A 62 -1.53 -17.22 -10.17
N PHE A 63 -1.25 -17.02 -11.46
CA PHE A 63 -0.63 -15.79 -11.95
C PHE A 63 -1.44 -14.53 -11.63
N ASP A 64 -2.77 -14.58 -11.76
CA ASP A 64 -3.67 -13.44 -11.50
C ASP A 64 -3.56 -12.94 -10.05
N ALA A 65 -3.57 -13.85 -9.08
CA ALA A 65 -3.44 -13.48 -7.66
C ALA A 65 -2.03 -13.00 -7.35
N TYR A 66 -1.01 -13.67 -7.89
CA TYR A 66 0.39 -13.30 -7.73
C TYR A 66 0.64 -11.88 -8.25
N ILE A 67 0.28 -11.59 -9.51
CA ILE A 67 0.62 -10.32 -10.16
C ILE A 67 -0.07 -9.14 -9.49
N ARG A 68 -1.33 -9.31 -9.06
CA ARG A 68 -2.06 -8.26 -8.32
C ARG A 68 -1.39 -7.91 -6.99
N LYS A 69 -0.96 -8.95 -6.25
CA LYS A 69 -0.24 -8.78 -4.98
C LYS A 69 1.14 -8.16 -5.21
N TYR A 70 1.88 -8.65 -6.20
CA TYR A 70 3.20 -8.14 -6.55
C TYR A 70 3.17 -6.67 -6.91
N VAL A 71 2.28 -6.29 -7.84
CA VAL A 71 2.11 -4.91 -8.31
C VAL A 71 1.80 -3.98 -7.14
N SER A 72 0.90 -4.38 -6.25
CA SER A 72 0.55 -3.57 -5.07
C SER A 72 1.76 -3.32 -4.16
N LEU A 73 2.54 -4.36 -3.87
CA LEU A 73 3.73 -4.27 -3.02
C LEU A 73 4.85 -3.46 -3.69
N TYR A 74 5.07 -3.68 -4.98
CA TYR A 74 6.06 -2.95 -5.78
C TYR A 74 5.79 -1.44 -5.73
N ILE A 75 4.56 -1.04 -6.03
CA ILE A 75 4.14 0.37 -6.02
C ILE A 75 4.34 1.01 -4.63
N ILE A 76 3.93 0.33 -3.56
CA ILE A 76 4.16 0.80 -2.18
C ILE A 76 5.66 0.99 -1.92
N SER A 77 6.49 0.03 -2.37
CA SER A 77 7.93 0.06 -2.14
C SER A 77 8.59 1.26 -2.83
N ILE A 78 8.15 1.61 -4.04
CA ILE A 78 8.65 2.77 -4.78
C ILE A 78 8.35 4.06 -4.00
N PHE A 79 7.10 4.29 -3.62
CA PHE A 79 6.75 5.50 -2.88
C PHE A 79 7.41 5.55 -1.49
N LYS A 80 7.53 4.41 -0.81
CA LYS A 80 8.26 4.33 0.46
C LYS A 80 9.72 4.70 0.27
N LYS A 81 10.41 4.15 -0.74
CA LYS A 81 11.81 4.47 -1.06
C LYS A 81 11.98 5.96 -1.29
N GLU A 82 11.10 6.58 -2.06
CA GLU A 82 11.16 8.01 -2.36
C GLU A 82 10.92 8.89 -1.12
N THR A 83 9.98 8.52 -0.25
CA THR A 83 9.84 9.22 1.03
C THR A 83 11.03 9.04 1.95
N THR A 84 11.64 7.85 1.99
CA THR A 84 12.84 7.60 2.78
C THR A 84 14.02 8.37 2.22
N ASN A 85 14.17 8.43 0.89
CA ASN A 85 15.22 9.21 0.23
C ASN A 85 15.05 10.70 0.49
N LYS A 86 13.83 11.25 0.39
CA LYS A 86 13.57 12.64 0.82
C LYS A 86 13.88 12.87 2.29
N ARG A 87 13.53 11.94 3.18
CA ARG A 87 13.88 12.02 4.61
C ARG A 87 15.39 11.95 4.84
N LYS A 88 16.14 11.16 4.07
CA LYS A 88 17.61 11.07 4.10
C LYS A 88 18.28 12.33 3.53
N ILE A 89 17.69 12.97 2.53
CA ILE A 89 18.19 14.25 1.99
C ILE A 89 17.90 15.39 2.99
N LEU A 90 16.74 15.36 3.67
CA LEU A 90 16.39 16.30 4.73
C LEU A 90 17.18 16.07 6.03
N ASN A 91 17.55 14.82 6.33
CA ASN A 91 18.39 14.42 7.45
C ASN A 91 19.77 14.04 6.92
N TYR A 92 20.63 15.04 6.72
CA TYR A 92 22.03 14.87 6.31
C TYR A 92 22.79 13.95 7.30
N ILE A 93 22.67 12.63 7.14
CA ILE A 93 23.48 11.63 7.83
C ILE A 93 23.88 10.60 6.79
N SER A 94 25.16 10.69 6.44
CA SER A 94 25.96 9.67 5.77
C SER A 94 25.78 8.34 6.49
N ASP A 95 25.20 7.35 5.83
CA ASP A 95 25.53 5.96 6.10
C ASP A 95 25.61 5.20 4.78
N LYS A 96 26.75 4.52 4.63
CA LYS A 96 27.16 3.76 3.45
C LYS A 96 26.11 2.71 3.08
N GLU A 97 25.93 2.57 1.77
CA GLU A 97 25.00 1.66 1.15
C GLU A 97 25.39 0.19 1.41
N ASP A 98 24.60 -0.49 2.24
CA ASP A 98 24.29 -1.90 2.06
C ASP A 98 22.78 -1.99 1.84
N VAL A 99 22.37 -2.15 0.58
CA VAL A 99 20.96 -2.30 0.21
C VAL A 99 20.65 -3.80 0.14
N PRO A 100 20.02 -4.41 1.17
CA PRO A 100 19.56 -5.78 1.04
C PRO A 100 18.39 -5.87 0.05
N PRO A 101 18.23 -7.00 -0.67
CA PRO A 101 17.16 -7.17 -1.64
C PRO A 101 15.76 -7.11 -0.99
N VAL A 102 14.81 -6.56 -1.74
CA VAL A 102 13.48 -6.07 -1.33
C VAL A 102 12.52 -7.14 -0.75
N CYS A 103 12.85 -8.43 -0.79
CA CYS A 103 11.90 -9.48 -0.42
C CYS A 103 12.57 -10.69 0.25
N HIS A 104 12.79 -10.58 1.55
CA HIS A 104 12.70 -11.71 2.48
C HIS A 104 12.09 -11.20 3.77
N LYS A 105 10.79 -11.43 3.99
CA LYS A 105 10.21 -11.26 5.31
C LYS A 105 9.82 -12.63 5.84
N SER A 106 10.34 -12.96 7.02
CA SER A 106 10.24 -14.27 7.67
C SER A 106 8.78 -14.62 8.01
N PRO A 107 8.46 -15.90 8.27
CA PRO A 107 7.15 -16.31 8.77
C PRO A 107 6.70 -15.51 10.01
N GLU A 108 7.63 -15.08 10.88
CA GLU A 108 7.27 -14.22 12.03
C GLU A 108 6.69 -12.87 11.60
N TYR A 109 7.11 -12.32 10.46
CA TYR A 109 6.52 -11.07 9.94
C TYR A 109 5.05 -11.26 9.56
N TYR A 110 4.70 -12.40 8.97
CA TYR A 110 3.32 -12.69 8.57
C TYR A 110 2.42 -12.99 9.78
N LEU A 111 2.94 -13.67 10.80
CA LEU A 111 2.22 -13.87 12.07
C LEU A 111 1.90 -12.52 12.75
N ARG A 112 2.86 -11.60 12.80
CA ARG A 112 2.65 -10.25 13.34
C ARG A 112 1.64 -9.43 12.53
N LEU A 113 1.50 -9.66 11.22
CA LEU A 113 0.46 -9.00 10.42
C LEU A 113 -0.94 -9.44 10.84
N ASP A 114 -1.12 -10.69 11.22
CA ASP A 114 -2.41 -11.18 11.70
C ASP A 114 -2.73 -10.66 13.10
N GLU A 115 -1.74 -10.54 13.98
CA GLU A 115 -1.86 -9.86 15.28
C GLU A 115 -2.29 -8.39 15.10
N VAL A 116 -1.62 -7.65 14.21
CA VAL A 116 -1.97 -6.26 13.89
C VAL A 116 -3.39 -6.16 13.31
N ARG A 117 -3.81 -7.10 12.47
CA ARG A 117 -5.19 -7.14 11.93
C ARG A 117 -6.22 -7.38 13.03
N GLN A 118 -5.92 -8.23 14.02
CA GLN A 118 -6.81 -8.46 15.15
C GLN A 118 -6.94 -7.21 16.02
N GLU A 119 -5.82 -6.53 16.30
CA GLU A 119 -5.82 -5.27 17.05
C GLU A 119 -6.62 -4.17 16.34
N ILE A 120 -6.46 -4.04 15.01
CA ILE A 120 -7.27 -3.11 14.22
C ILE A 120 -8.76 -3.45 14.33
N ARG A 121 -9.15 -4.74 14.31
CA ARG A 121 -10.56 -5.15 14.50
C ARG A 121 -11.08 -4.79 15.90
N ILE A 122 -10.26 -4.93 16.94
CA ILE A 122 -10.61 -4.53 18.31
C ILE A 122 -10.82 -3.02 18.39
N ILE A 123 -9.91 -2.22 17.83
CA ILE A 123 -10.03 -0.77 17.78
C ILE A 123 -11.30 -0.35 17.02
N LEU A 124 -11.58 -0.96 15.86
CA LEU A 124 -12.79 -0.68 15.08
C LEU A 124 -14.09 -0.96 15.86
N LYS A 125 -14.08 -1.89 16.82
CA LYS A 125 -15.25 -2.16 17.68
C LYS A 125 -15.63 -0.97 18.56
N LYS A 126 -14.67 -0.11 18.94
CA LYS A 126 -14.90 1.09 19.76
C LYS A 126 -15.69 2.20 19.04
N PHE A 127 -15.76 2.15 17.71
CA PHE A 127 -16.41 3.17 16.89
C PHE A 127 -17.87 2.83 16.61
N LYS A 128 -18.71 3.88 16.54
CA LYS A 128 -20.13 3.76 16.14
C LYS A 128 -20.24 3.20 14.71
N PRO A 129 -21.33 2.51 14.33
CA PRO A 129 -21.48 1.89 13.02
C PRO A 129 -21.19 2.82 11.83
N ASN A 130 -21.68 4.05 11.88
CA ASN A 130 -21.46 5.04 10.81
C ASN A 130 -19.98 5.49 10.73
N GLN A 131 -19.30 5.64 11.86
CA GLN A 131 -17.87 5.95 11.90
C GLN A 131 -17.05 4.75 11.41
N ARG A 132 -17.46 3.52 11.74
CA ARG A 132 -16.80 2.30 11.28
C ARG A 132 -16.83 2.18 9.77
N LYS A 133 -17.97 2.49 9.11
CA LYS A 133 -18.07 2.50 7.64
C LYS A 133 -17.05 3.45 7.00
N ILE A 134 -17.00 4.69 7.50
CA ILE A 134 -16.02 5.71 7.06
C ILE A 134 -14.59 5.19 7.20
N ILE A 135 -14.26 4.60 8.35
CA ILE A 135 -12.91 4.09 8.63
C ILE A 135 -12.58 2.89 7.73
N VAL A 136 -13.54 1.99 7.48
CA VAL A 136 -13.33 0.83 6.60
C VAL A 136 -13.07 1.29 5.16
N GLU A 137 -13.82 2.25 4.63
CA GLU A 137 -13.54 2.80 3.30
C GLU A 137 -12.21 3.53 3.23
N PHE A 138 -11.85 4.26 4.29
CA PHE A 138 -10.53 4.87 4.41
C PHE A 138 -9.41 3.81 4.43
N LEU A 139 -9.58 2.70 5.16
CA LEU A 139 -8.63 1.58 5.20
C LEU A 139 -8.56 0.82 3.87
N GLN A 140 -9.67 0.77 3.14
CA GLN A 140 -9.70 0.28 1.77
C GLN A 140 -9.04 1.28 0.82
N GLY A 141 -8.77 2.51 1.25
CA GLY A 141 -8.04 3.56 0.54
C GLY A 141 -8.93 4.52 -0.27
N SER A 142 -10.20 4.67 0.06
CA SER A 142 -11.04 5.75 -0.50
C SER A 142 -10.55 7.12 -0.03
N ARG A 143 -10.61 8.14 -0.90
CA ARG A 143 -10.26 9.52 -0.51
C ARG A 143 -11.34 10.09 0.40
N ILE A 144 -10.94 11.02 1.27
CA ILE A 144 -11.89 11.73 2.16
C ILE A 144 -13.03 12.38 1.36
N CYS A 145 -12.74 12.98 0.21
CA CYS A 145 -13.75 13.59 -0.64
C CYS A 145 -14.72 12.56 -1.25
N ASP A 146 -14.26 11.36 -1.57
CA ASP A 146 -15.11 10.29 -2.12
C ASP A 146 -16.05 9.76 -1.04
N ILE A 147 -15.53 9.53 0.17
CA ILE A 147 -16.32 9.09 1.34
C ILE A 147 -17.38 10.15 1.71
N VAL A 148 -17.02 11.43 1.66
CA VAL A 148 -17.95 12.56 1.86
C VAL A 148 -19.11 12.50 0.87
N LYS A 149 -18.81 12.29 -0.42
CA LYS A 149 -19.81 12.23 -1.48
C LYS A 149 -20.71 11.00 -1.36
N GLU A 150 -20.11 9.84 -1.12
CA GLU A 150 -20.80 8.54 -1.07
C GLU A 150 -21.77 8.45 0.11
N HIS A 151 -21.35 8.90 1.30
CA HIS A 151 -22.18 8.85 2.50
C HIS A 151 -23.00 10.12 2.74
N LYS A 152 -22.89 11.13 1.87
CA LYS A 152 -23.52 12.45 2.03
C LYS A 152 -23.24 13.05 3.43
N LEU A 153 -21.98 12.96 3.86
CA LEU A 153 -21.53 13.41 5.17
C LEU A 153 -20.67 14.66 5.06
N ASP A 154 -20.64 15.43 6.13
CA ASP A 154 -19.80 16.62 6.20
C ASP A 154 -18.30 16.26 6.30
N LYS A 155 -17.43 17.03 5.63
CA LYS A 155 -15.98 16.77 5.57
C LYS A 155 -15.36 16.73 6.96
N HIS A 156 -15.81 17.60 7.85
CA HIS A 156 -15.34 17.64 9.24
C HIS A 156 -15.64 16.34 9.99
N ARG A 157 -16.81 15.74 9.76
CA ARG A 157 -17.21 14.48 10.43
C ARG A 157 -16.38 13.30 9.94
N VAL A 158 -16.12 13.24 8.63
CA VAL A 158 -15.27 12.21 8.02
C VAL A 158 -13.83 12.33 8.53
N SER A 159 -13.26 13.54 8.49
CA SER A 159 -11.90 13.81 9.01
C SER A 159 -11.79 13.51 10.50
N TYR A 160 -12.81 13.86 11.30
CA TYR A 160 -12.83 13.57 12.74
C TYR A 160 -12.78 12.06 13.00
N ALA A 161 -13.61 11.26 12.32
CA ALA A 161 -13.62 9.81 12.48
C ALA A 161 -12.26 9.18 12.13
N ILE A 162 -11.65 9.62 11.02
CA ILE A 162 -10.34 9.13 10.58
C ILE A 162 -9.23 9.54 11.56
N ASN A 163 -9.21 10.80 12.01
CA ASN A 163 -8.19 11.28 12.94
C ASN A 163 -8.31 10.61 14.31
N LYS A 164 -9.54 10.42 14.80
CA LYS A 164 -9.78 9.68 16.04
C LYS A 164 -9.27 8.24 15.93
N PHE A 165 -9.52 7.58 14.80
CA PHE A 165 -9.00 6.24 14.53
C PHE A 165 -7.46 6.20 14.45
N LYS A 166 -6.84 7.16 13.77
CA LYS A 166 -5.37 7.29 13.73
C LYS A 166 -4.77 7.45 15.13
N ASN A 167 -5.40 8.26 15.99
CA ASN A 167 -4.94 8.45 17.36
C ASN A 167 -5.04 7.16 18.18
N GLU A 168 -6.12 6.39 18.04
CA GLU A 168 -6.25 5.07 18.69
C GLU A 168 -5.17 4.09 18.22
N ILE A 169 -4.78 4.14 16.95
CA ILE A 169 -3.67 3.34 16.42
C ILE A 169 -2.32 3.78 17.01
N ILE A 170 -2.05 5.09 17.01
CA ILE A 170 -0.78 5.65 17.50
C ILE A 170 -0.58 5.36 18.99
N ASN A 171 -1.67 5.34 19.76
CA ASN A 171 -1.67 5.07 21.18
C ASN A 171 -1.71 3.56 21.52
N ASN A 172 -1.74 2.67 20.54
CA ASN A 172 -1.69 1.22 20.77
C ASN A 172 -0.24 0.73 20.68
N ASP A 173 0.31 0.30 21.82
CA ASP A 173 1.72 -0.10 21.96
C ASP A 173 2.09 -1.33 21.10
N LEU A 174 1.15 -2.25 20.87
CA LEU A 174 1.36 -3.42 20.01
C LEU A 174 1.50 -3.00 18.54
N ILE A 175 0.67 -2.07 18.08
CA ILE A 175 0.78 -1.55 16.71
C ILE A 175 2.04 -0.69 16.57
N LYS A 176 2.37 0.12 17.58
CA LYS A 176 3.56 0.97 17.59
C LYS A 176 4.87 0.17 17.53
N SER A 177 4.97 -0.92 18.29
CA SER A 177 6.14 -1.81 18.27
C SER A 177 6.29 -2.57 16.94
N SER A 178 5.17 -2.87 16.26
CA SER A 178 5.18 -3.54 14.96
C SER A 178 5.65 -2.66 13.77
N LEU A 179 5.67 -1.33 13.95
CA LEU A 179 6.06 -0.36 12.90
C LEU A 179 7.57 -0.02 12.90
N ASN A 180 8.31 -0.41 13.93
CA ASN A 180 9.73 -0.09 14.13
C ASN A 180 10.71 -1.16 13.60
N TYR A 181 10.24 -2.14 12.83
CA TYR A 181 11.04 -3.19 12.20
C TYR A 181 10.98 -3.12 10.66
#